data_AF-A0A315BT53-F1
#
_entry.id   AF-A0A315BT53-F1
#
_cell.length_a   1.000
_cell.length_b   1.000
_cell.length_c   1.000
_cell.angle_alpha   90.00
_cell.angle_beta   90.00
_cell.angle_gamma   90.00
#
_symmetry.space_group_name_H-M   'P 1'
#
loop_
_entity.id
_entity.type
_entity.pdbx_description
1 polymer ?
#
loop_
_entity_poly.entity_id
_entity_poly.type
_entity_poly.pdbx_seq_one_letter_code
_entity_poly.pdbx_strand_id
1 'polypeptide(L)' 'MTPANKPQGQAPKLRAPGKRPQVAQAVRTIDSQTLFEAAHQVLIAHQGETYKLQITRQGKLILTK' A
#
# COMPACT_ATOMS: atom_id res chain seq x y z
N MET A 1 -30.39 21.66 -51.66
CA MET A 1 -29.88 22.09 -50.34
C MET A 1 -30.52 21.19 -49.30
N THR A 2 -29.71 20.40 -48.61
CA THR A 2 -30.09 19.36 -47.64
C THR A 2 -30.72 19.94 -46.38
N PRO A 3 -31.65 19.20 -45.72
CA PRO A 3 -32.20 19.55 -44.41
C PRO A 3 -31.41 18.87 -43.28
N ALA A 4 -31.24 19.53 -42.14
CA ALA A 4 -30.83 18.91 -40.87
C ALA A 4 -31.02 19.92 -39.72
N ASN A 5 -31.24 19.57 -38.45
CA ASN A 5 -31.98 18.54 -37.72
C ASN A 5 -31.95 19.04 -36.24
N LYS A 6 -32.95 18.62 -35.46
CA LYS A 6 -33.40 19.02 -34.10
C LYS A 6 -32.39 19.45 -33.01
N PRO A 7 -32.87 20.23 -32.01
CA PRO A 7 -32.10 20.68 -30.85
C PRO A 7 -31.89 19.58 -29.79
N GLN A 8 -30.87 19.84 -29.00
CA GLN A 8 -30.23 19.01 -27.98
C GLN A 8 -31.18 18.59 -26.84
N GLY A 9 -31.16 17.30 -26.51
CA GLY A 9 -31.65 16.77 -25.23
C GLY A 9 -30.53 15.99 -24.55
N GLN A 10 -29.81 16.62 -23.63
CA GLN A 10 -28.83 15.93 -22.78
C GLN A 10 -29.59 15.19 -21.67
N ALA A 11 -29.54 13.87 -21.66
CA ALA A 11 -30.03 13.06 -20.55
C ALA A 11 -29.04 13.15 -19.37
N PRO A 12 -29.52 13.29 -18.11
CA PRO A 12 -28.64 13.26 -16.95
C PRO A 12 -28.13 11.84 -16.73
N LYS A 13 -26.80 11.65 -16.78
CA LYS A 13 -26.14 10.40 -16.35
C LYS A 13 -26.39 10.20 -14.84
N LEU A 14 -27.22 9.23 -14.52
CA LEU A 14 -27.46 8.76 -13.16
C LEU A 14 -26.12 8.29 -12.55
N ARG A 15 -25.69 8.96 -11.47
CA ARG A 15 -24.47 8.62 -10.72
C ARG A 15 -24.64 7.23 -10.07
N ALA A 16 -23.70 6.32 -10.34
CA ALA A 16 -23.62 5.03 -9.69
C ALA A 16 -23.41 5.18 -8.17
N PRO A 17 -23.93 4.26 -7.33
CA PRO A 17 -23.85 4.35 -5.88
C PRO A 17 -22.39 4.33 -5.41
N GLY A 18 -22.06 5.27 -4.53
CA GLY A 18 -20.72 5.52 -4.02
C GLY A 18 -20.10 4.29 -3.36
N LYS A 19 -18.95 3.87 -3.88
CA LYS A 19 -18.05 2.93 -3.22
C LYS A 19 -17.61 3.59 -1.91
N ARG A 20 -18.09 3.08 -0.78
CA ARG A 20 -17.65 3.51 0.55
C ARG A 20 -16.12 3.40 0.60
N PRO A 21 -15.38 4.44 1.02
CA PRO A 21 -13.94 4.33 1.13
C PRO A 21 -13.61 3.30 2.21
N GLN A 22 -13.21 2.10 1.79
CA GLN A 22 -12.48 1.20 2.67
C GLN A 22 -11.19 1.92 3.05
N VAL A 23 -11.03 2.18 4.34
CA VAL A 23 -9.78 2.67 4.90
C VAL A 23 -8.78 1.51 4.76
N ALA A 24 -8.14 1.42 3.59
CA ALA A 24 -7.07 0.47 3.36
C ALA A 24 -5.96 0.86 4.34
N GLN A 25 -5.74 0.06 5.38
CA GLN A 25 -4.56 0.21 6.22
C GLN A 25 -3.36 0.04 5.29
N ALA A 26 -2.64 1.15 5.05
CA ALA A 26 -1.50 1.15 4.17
C ALA A 26 -0.43 0.25 4.77
N VAL A 27 -0.19 -0.90 4.13
CA VAL A 27 0.95 -1.75 4.47
C VAL A 27 2.21 -0.96 4.13
N ARG A 28 3.03 -0.67 5.14
CA ARG A 28 4.32 0.01 4.94
C ARG A 28 5.35 -1.02 4.46
N THR A 29 5.91 -0.79 3.28
CA THR A 29 7.09 -1.50 2.79
C THR A 29 8.34 -0.71 3.19
N ILE A 30 9.36 -1.41 3.70
CA ILE A 30 10.67 -0.86 4.01
C ILE A 30 11.70 -1.69 3.26
N ASP A 31 12.63 -1.02 2.58
CA ASP A 31 13.75 -1.67 1.92
C ASP A 31 14.72 -2.27 2.95
N SER A 32 15.22 -3.47 2.71
CA SER A 32 16.08 -4.17 3.67
C SER A 32 17.42 -3.48 3.87
N GLN A 33 18.00 -2.89 2.83
CA GLN A 33 19.26 -2.14 2.95
C GLN A 33 19.06 -0.90 3.83
N THR A 34 17.91 -0.23 3.73
CA THR A 34 17.55 0.86 4.63
C THR A 34 17.29 0.38 6.06
N LEU A 35 16.67 -0.78 6.22
CA LEU A 35 16.35 -1.34 7.53
C LEU A 35 17.61 -1.72 8.33
N PHE A 36 18.62 -2.28 7.65
CA PHE A 36 19.84 -2.76 8.29
C PHE A 36 20.99 -1.75 8.25
N GLU A 37 20.97 -0.78 7.33
CA GLU A 37 22.06 0.19 7.11
C GLU A 37 23.42 -0.53 6.98
N ALA A 38 24.37 -0.25 7.88
CA ALA A 38 25.67 -0.91 7.95
C ALA A 38 25.68 -2.16 8.86
N ALA A 39 24.57 -2.45 9.56
CA ALA A 39 24.42 -3.60 10.44
C ALA A 39 23.90 -4.83 9.68
N HIS A 40 23.92 -5.99 10.34
CA HIS A 40 23.31 -7.24 9.85
C HIS A 40 22.08 -7.66 10.67
N GLN A 41 21.76 -6.90 11.72
CA GLN A 41 20.64 -7.15 12.60
C GLN A 41 20.09 -5.84 13.16
N VAL A 42 18.80 -5.83 13.50
CA VAL A 42 18.13 -4.77 14.25
C VAL A 42 17.39 -5.37 15.45
N LEU A 43 17.34 -4.61 16.54
CA LEU A 43 16.56 -4.95 17.72
C LEU A 43 15.23 -4.22 17.68
N ILE A 44 14.15 -4.93 17.98
CA ILE A 44 12.78 -4.43 17.94
C ILE A 44 12.19 -4.61 19.33
N ALA A 45 11.91 -3.51 20.01
CA ALA A 45 11.14 -3.54 21.24
C ALA A 45 9.67 -3.76 20.91
N HIS A 46 9.08 -4.85 21.39
CA HIS A 46 7.68 -5.18 21.16
C HIS A 46 7.07 -5.85 22.39
N GLN A 47 5.97 -5.28 22.91
CA GLN A 47 5.25 -5.79 24.09
C GLN A 47 6.14 -6.00 25.33
N GLY A 48 7.15 -5.16 25.54
CA GLY A 48 8.09 -5.28 26.65
C GLY A 48 9.21 -6.32 26.44
N GLU A 49 9.23 -6.98 25.29
CA GLU A 49 10.28 -7.93 24.91
C GLU A 49 11.14 -7.34 23.78
N THR A 50 12.36 -7.87 23.64
CA THR A 50 13.26 -7.49 22.56
C THR A 50 13.32 -8.61 21.54
N TYR A 51 12.92 -8.32 20.32
CA TYR A 51 13.09 -9.23 19.19
C TYR A 51 14.32 -8.82 18.39
N LYS A 52 14.93 -9.78 17.71
CA LYS A 52 16.03 -9.56 16.79
C LYS A 52 15.61 -9.97 15.40
N LEU A 53 15.63 -9.01 14.47
CA LEU A 53 15.53 -9.28 13.04
C LEU A 53 16.94 -9.27 12.47
N GLN A 54 17.32 -10.30 11.71
CA GLN A 54 18.66 -10.41 11.12
C GLN A 54 18.60 -10.93 9.68
N ILE A 55 19.60 -10.58 8.87
CA ILE A 55 19.81 -11.18 7.55
C ILE A 55 20.73 -12.41 7.66
N THR A 56 20.32 -13.51 7.05
CA THR A 56 21.11 -14.74 6.98
C THR A 56 22.14 -14.68 5.85
N ARG A 57 23.12 -15.58 5.88
CA ARG A 57 24.09 -15.76 4.78
C ARG A 57 23.44 -16.10 3.44
N GLN A 58 22.23 -16.68 3.45
CA GLN A 58 21.42 -16.98 2.26
C GLN A 58 20.52 -15.81 1.84
N GLY A 59 20.65 -14.63 2.47
CA GLY A 59 19.88 -13.42 2.14
C GLY A 59 18.46 -13.39 2.70
N LYS A 60 18.02 -14.40 3.44
CA LYS A 60 16.69 -14.42 4.09
C LYS A 60 16.70 -13.61 5.38
N LEU A 61 15.57 -12.99 5.71
CA LEU A 61 15.36 -12.33 7.00
C LEU A 61 14.77 -13.31 8.01
N ILE A 62 15.31 -13.31 9.23
CA ILE A 62 14.82 -14.12 10.35
C ILE A 62 14.55 -13.22 11.55
N LEU A 63 13.34 -13.35 12.11
CA LEU A 63 12.96 -12.73 13.38
C LEU A 63 13.05 -13.78 14.49
N THR A 64 13.78 -13.48 15.55
CA THR A 64 13.83 -14.27 16.78
C THR A 64 13.41 -13.43 17.97
N LYS A 65 12.88 -14.07 18.99
CA LYS A 65 12.76 -13.49 20.34
C LYS A 65 14.12 -13.52 21.04
#